data_AF-A0AAE7J5V9-F1
#
_entry.id   AF-A0AAE7J5V9-F1
#
_cell.length_a   1.000
_cell.length_b   1.000
_cell.length_c   1.000
_cell.angle_alpha   90.00
_cell.angle_beta   90.00
_cell.angle_gamma   90.00
#
_symmetry.space_group_name_H-M   'P 1'
#
loop_
_entity.id
_entity.type
_entity.pdbx_description
1 polymer ?
#
loop_
_entity_poly.entity_id
_entity_poly.type
_entity_poly.pdbx_seq_one_letter_code
_entity_poly.pdbx_strand_id
1 'polypeptide(L)' 'MDLCLYSSSPSIRLRPGTIHGMLWLQIHFEAEHWDLLADGLVTLPTADAEALRHDAIAAGLQVSQLPALSATKRI' A
#
# COMPACT_ATOMS: atom_id res chain seq x y z
N MET A 1 -1.53 -12.06 2.16
CA MET A 1 -1.88 -10.72 1.67
C MET A 1 -0.85 -10.33 0.64
N ASP A 2 -1.31 -10.06 -0.58
CA ASP A 2 -0.49 -9.66 -1.71
C ASP A 2 -0.05 -8.21 -1.60
N LEU A 3 -0.91 -7.34 -1.06
CA LEU A 3 -0.60 -5.93 -0.79
C LEU A 3 -0.96 -5.55 0.65
N CYS A 4 -0.09 -4.75 1.27
CA CYS A 4 -0.28 -4.20 2.60
C CYS A 4 -0.28 -2.67 2.54
N LEU A 5 -1.33 -2.05 3.06
CA LEU A 5 -1.47 -0.60 3.21
C LEU A 5 -1.37 -0.25 4.69
N TYR A 6 -0.37 0.54 5.06
CA TYR A 6 -0.18 1.03 6.42
C TYR A 6 -0.62 2.49 6.48
N SER A 7 -1.70 2.77 7.19
CA SER A 7 -2.18 4.14 7.35
C SER A 7 -1.21 4.92 8.26
N SER A 8 -0.75 6.07 7.79
CA SER A 8 0.11 7.02 8.50
C SER A 8 -0.37 8.43 8.17
N SER A 9 -1.46 8.87 8.80
CA SER A 9 -2.10 10.17 8.50
C SER A 9 -1.05 11.30 8.38
N PRO A 10 -0.94 11.97 7.21
CA PRO A 10 -1.92 12.05 6.11
C PRO A 10 -1.70 11.09 4.92
N SER A 11 -0.71 10.21 4.97
CA SER A 11 -0.34 9.30 3.86
C SER A 11 -0.58 7.83 4.20
N ILE A 12 -0.57 6.98 3.18
CA ILE A 12 -0.62 5.53 3.32
C ILE A 12 0.64 4.95 2.70
N ARG A 13 1.37 4.17 3.48
CA ARG A 13 2.54 3.43 2.99
C ARG A 13 2.10 2.13 2.35
N LEU A 14 2.65 1.85 1.18
CA LEU A 14 2.34 0.68 0.40
C LEU A 14 3.51 -0.32 0.47
N ARG A 15 3.19 -1.60 0.68
CA ARG A 15 4.18 -2.68 0.69
C ARG A 15 3.64 -3.93 -0.01
N PRO A 16 4.37 -4.48 -1.00
CA PRO A 16 4.06 -5.79 -1.55
C PRO A 16 4.35 -6.89 -0.52
N GLY A 17 3.40 -7.79 -0.34
CA GLY A 17 3.54 -8.98 0.51
C GLY A 17 3.88 -10.26 -0.26
N THR A 18 3.62 -10.27 -1.57
CA THR A 18 3.89 -11.41 -2.48
C THR A 18 4.39 -10.92 -3.83
N ILE A 19 4.90 -11.85 -4.65
CA ILE A 19 5.31 -11.59 -6.03
C ILE A 19 4.13 -11.09 -6.88
N HIS A 20 2.92 -11.60 -6.65
CA HIS A 20 1.72 -11.15 -7.38
C HIS A 20 1.40 -9.68 -7.05
N GLY A 21 1.54 -9.28 -5.78
CA GLY A 21 1.41 -7.88 -5.38
C GLY A 21 2.45 -6.99 -6.04
N MET A 22 3.71 -7.44 -6.06
CA MET A 22 4.79 -6.68 -6.72
C MET A 22 4.56 -6.53 -8.23
N LEU A 23 4.20 -7.61 -8.93
CA LEU A 23 3.94 -7.59 -10.36
C LEU A 23 2.78 -6.65 -10.71
N TRP A 24 1.71 -6.69 -9.90
CA TRP A 24 0.60 -5.78 -10.08
C TRP A 24 1.03 -4.33 -9.90
N LEU A 25 1.83 -3.99 -8.88
CA LEU A 25 2.32 -2.62 -8.70
C LEU A 25 3.17 -2.14 -9.88
N GLN A 26 3.98 -3.00 -10.48
CA GLN A 26 4.84 -2.63 -11.61
C GLN A 26 4.06 -2.20 -12.87
N ILE A 27 2.77 -2.55 -13.00
CA ILE A 27 1.94 -2.07 -14.12
C ILE A 27 1.36 -0.67 -13.86
N HIS A 28 1.36 -0.21 -12.61
CA HIS A 28 0.81 1.08 -12.18
C HIS A 28 1.88 2.12 -11.86
N PHE A 29 3.15 1.71 -11.73
CA PHE A 29 4.27 2.59 -11.37
C PHE A 29 5.42 2.46 -12.35
N GLU A 30 6.05 3.60 -12.65
CA GLU A 30 7.27 3.67 -13.45
C GLU A 30 8.43 2.89 -12.82
N ALA A 31 9.31 2.35 -13.66
CA ALA A 31 10.42 1.49 -13.26
C ALA A 31 11.36 2.11 -12.21
N GLU A 32 11.51 3.44 -12.24
CA GLU A 32 12.31 4.20 -11.27
C GLU A 32 11.82 4.07 -9.82
N HIS A 33 10.56 3.66 -9.62
CA HIS A 33 9.98 3.47 -8.28
C HIS A 33 9.99 2.02 -7.80
N TRP A 34 10.40 1.06 -8.63
CA TRP A 34 10.25 -0.36 -8.30
C TRP A 34 11.09 -0.78 -7.08
N ASP A 35 12.29 -0.25 -6.93
CA ASP A 35 13.12 -0.53 -5.75
C ASP A 35 12.45 0.00 -4.48
N LEU A 36 11.88 1.21 -4.53
CA LEU A 36 11.15 1.80 -3.41
C LEU A 36 9.86 1.03 -3.08
N LEU A 37 9.18 0.48 -4.09
CA LEU A 37 8.02 -0.38 -3.91
C LEU A 37 8.42 -1.69 -3.22
N ALA A 38 9.50 -2.33 -3.67
CA ALA A 38 10.02 -3.56 -3.09
C ALA A 38 10.42 -3.37 -1.61
N ASP A 39 11.04 -2.23 -1.29
CA ASP A 39 11.43 -1.88 0.07
C ASP A 39 10.24 -1.39 0.94
N GLY A 40 9.06 -1.20 0.35
CA GLY A 40 7.87 -0.70 1.05
C GLY A 40 8.05 0.74 1.57
N LEU A 41 8.80 1.55 0.83
CA LEU A 41 9.10 2.95 1.15
C LEU A 41 8.18 3.94 0.42
N VAL A 42 7.35 3.46 -0.51
CA VAL A 42 6.38 4.29 -1.22
C VAL A 42 5.23 4.68 -0.30
N THR A 43 4.98 5.98 -0.23
CA THR A 43 3.83 6.57 0.45
C THR A 43 2.98 7.33 -0.53
N LEU A 44 1.68 7.08 -0.50
CA LEU A 44 0.69 7.74 -1.34
C LEU A 44 -0.23 8.62 -0.48
N PRO A 45 -0.81 9.68 -1.05
CA PRO A 45 -1.95 10.35 -0.44
C PRO A 45 -3.08 9.37 -0.14
N THR A 46 -3.83 9.63 0.93
CA THR A 46 -4.91 8.72 1.37
C THR A 46 -5.93 8.45 0.25
N ALA A 47 -6.28 9.47 -0.55
CA ALA A 47 -7.22 9.32 -1.66
C ALA A 47 -6.70 8.39 -2.77
N ASP A 48 -5.43 8.52 -3.14
CA ASP A 48 -4.82 7.69 -4.19
C ASP A 48 -4.62 6.25 -3.73
N ALA A 49 -4.23 6.06 -2.47
CA ALA A 49 -4.11 4.74 -1.85
C ALA A 49 -5.46 4.02 -1.75
N GLU A 50 -6.54 4.76 -1.48
CA GLU A 50 -7.91 4.26 -1.48
C GLU A 50 -8.34 3.78 -2.87
N ALA A 51 -8.07 4.59 -3.91
CA ALA A 51 -8.37 4.23 -5.29
C ALA A 51 -7.57 2.99 -5.73
N LEU A 52 -6.26 2.97 -5.46
CA LEU A 52 -5.37 1.85 -5.74
C LEU A 52 -5.83 0.57 -5.03
N ARG A 53 -6.28 0.67 -3.77
CA ARG A 53 -6.81 -0.48 -3.03
C ARG A 53 -8.03 -1.08 -3.71
N HIS A 54 -8.98 -0.26 -4.11
CA HIS A 54 -10.19 -0.75 -4.79
C HIS A 54 -9.86 -1.44 -6.10
N ASP A 55 -8.92 -0.89 -6.87
CA ASP A 55 -8.47 -1.48 -8.13
C ASP A 55 -7.77 -2.82 -7.92
N ALA A 56 -6.87 -2.91 -6.91
CA ALA A 56 -6.21 -4.17 -6.56
C ALA A 56 -7.20 -5.26 -6.11
N ILE A 57 -8.22 -4.90 -5.32
CA ILE A 57 -9.27 -5.84 -4.91
C ILE A 57 -10.09 -6.29 -6.12
N ALA A 58 -10.44 -5.37 -7.04
CA ALA A 58 -11.16 -5.68 -8.26
C ALA A 58 -10.35 -6.60 -9.20
N ALA A 59 -9.01 -6.46 -9.20
CA ALA A 59 -8.09 -7.35 -9.90
C ALA A 59 -7.90 -8.72 -9.20
N GLY A 60 -8.51 -8.94 -8.04
CA GLY A 60 -8.47 -10.20 -7.30
C GLY A 60 -7.29 -10.35 -6.34
N LEU A 61 -6.54 -9.28 -6.05
CA LEU A 61 -5.45 -9.33 -5.07
C LEU A 61 -5.98 -9.31 -3.64
N GLN A 62 -5.28 -10.02 -2.75
CA GLN A 62 -5.56 -9.96 -1.32
C GLN A 62 -4.92 -8.70 -0.70
N VAL A 63 -5.72 -7.68 -0.41
CA VAL A 63 -5.23 -6.40 0.15
C VAL A 63 -5.57 -6.20 1.64
N SER A 64 -4.56 -5.96 2.47
CA SER A 64 -4.72 -5.74 3.92
C SER A 64 -4.44 -4.29 4.26
N GLN A 65 -5.31 -3.71 5.08
CA GLN A 65 -5.11 -2.37 5.61
C GLN A 65 -4.88 -2.44 7.11
N LEU A 66 -3.76 -1.90 7.56
CA LEU A 66 -3.43 -1.74 8.96
C LEU A 66 -3.67 -0.27 9.35
N PRO A 67 -4.60 0.00 10.29
CA PRO A 67 -4.85 1.35 10.73
C PRO A 67 -3.63 1.93 11.42
N ALA A 68 -3.49 3.25 11.36
CA ALA A 68 -2.47 3.96 12.11
C ALA A 68 -2.64 3.60 13.58
N LEU A 69 -1.54 3.25 14.26
CA LEU A 69 -1.56 3.08 15.71
C LEU A 69 -1.88 4.45 16.33
N SER A 70 -3.16 4.69 16.62
CA SER A 70 -3.57 5.79 17.46
C SER A 70 -2.98 5.51 18.84
N ALA A 71 -1.92 6.24 19.20
CA ALA A 71 -1.43 6.23 20.56
C ALA A 71 -2.57 6.72 21.45
N THR A 72 -3.32 5.79 22.05
CA THR A 72 -4.31 6.11 23.07
C THR A 72 -3.52 6.66 24.24
N LYS A 73 -3.45 7.98 24.33
CA LYS A 73 -2.88 8.69 25.48
C LYS A 73 -3.75 8.30 26.67
N ARG A 74 -3.31 7.31 27.47
CA ARG A 74 -3.89 7.06 28.80
C ARG A 74 -3.57 8.31 29.63
N ILE A 75 -4.59 9.11 29.90
CA ILE A 75 -4.56 10.21 30.88
C ILE A 75 -5.00 9.64 32.22
#